data_AF-A0A956PH93-F1
#
_entry.id   AF-A0A956PH93-F1
#
_cell.length_a   1.000
_cell.length_b   1.000
_cell.length_c   1.000
_cell.angle_alpha   90.00
_cell.angle_beta   90.00
_cell.angle_gamma   90.00
#
_symmetry.space_group_name_H-M   'P 1'
#
loop_
_entity.id
_entity.type
_entity.pdbx_description
1 polymer ?
#
loop_
_entity_poly.entity_id
_entity_poly.type
_entity_poly.pdbx_seq_one_letter_code
_entity_poly.pdbx_strand_id
1 'polypeptide(L)'
;MLRRNSMGRGKRGFTLLELMIVIGIIGILAAILTPVLMRARFKTYHSACLQNERNLATALQLYALENDNLYPDDLATITDPPRPFIKAIETCPSTGTDYTTKYEILNDNADYLIKCPGDHSVQLGAALCDPEFPQCASGIISVYRPGE
;
A
#
# COMPACT_ATOMS: atom_id res chain seq x y z
N MET A 1 59.29 -49.51 3.73
CA MET A 1 57.92 -48.98 3.98
C MET A 1 58.13 -47.56 4.53
N LEU A 2 57.68 -46.45 3.94
CA LEU A 2 56.34 -46.11 3.45
C LEU A 2 56.45 -45.01 2.36
N ARG A 3 55.77 -45.23 1.21
CA ARG A 3 55.68 -44.26 0.11
C ARG A 3 54.46 -43.36 0.38
N ARG A 4 54.69 -42.07 0.66
CA ARG A 4 53.63 -41.09 0.96
C ARG A 4 53.04 -40.57 -0.35
N ASN A 5 51.77 -40.87 -0.60
CA ASN A 5 51.04 -40.46 -1.79
C ASN A 5 50.47 -39.04 -1.58
N SER A 6 51.08 -38.01 -2.19
CA SER A 6 50.57 -36.63 -2.14
C SER A 6 49.51 -36.43 -3.21
N MET A 7 48.26 -36.68 -2.83
CA MET A 7 47.09 -36.33 -3.63
C MET A 7 46.90 -34.80 -3.57
N GLY A 8 47.67 -34.08 -4.40
CA GLY A 8 47.51 -32.65 -4.62
C GLY A 8 46.14 -32.40 -5.26
N ARG A 9 45.14 -32.08 -4.43
CA ARG A 9 43.84 -31.59 -4.89
C ARG A 9 44.09 -30.31 -5.66
N GLY A 10 44.03 -30.39 -7.00
CA GLY A 10 44.15 -29.25 -7.90
C GLY A 10 43.11 -28.20 -7.54
N LYS A 11 43.53 -27.14 -6.85
CA LYS A 11 42.70 -25.98 -6.60
C LYS A 11 42.51 -25.25 -7.93
N ARG A 12 41.36 -25.47 -8.57
CA ARG A 12 40.92 -24.68 -9.72
C ARG A 12 40.67 -23.25 -9.25
N GLY A 13 41.46 -22.30 -9.74
CA GLY A 13 41.22 -20.87 -9.53
C GLY A 13 40.11 -20.40 -10.45
N PHE A 14 39.24 -19.51 -9.95
CA PHE A 14 38.24 -18.84 -10.77
C PHE A 14 38.92 -17.97 -11.82
N THR A 15 38.47 -18.03 -13.07
CA THR A 15 38.93 -17.10 -14.09
C THR A 15 38.29 -15.72 -13.84
N LEU A 16 39.04 -14.64 -14.07
CA LEU A 16 38.48 -13.27 -13.99
C LEU A 16 37.27 -13.11 -14.92
N LEU A 17 37.29 -13.81 -16.06
CA LEU A 17 36.23 -13.80 -17.06
C LEU A 17 34.95 -14.46 -16.55
N GLU A 18 35.03 -15.59 -15.85
CA GLU A 18 33.86 -16.21 -15.22
C GLU A 18 33.19 -15.25 -14.23
N LEU A 19 33.96 -14.56 -13.40
CA LEU A 19 33.41 -13.61 -12.44
C LEU A 19 32.76 -12.42 -13.16
N MET A 20 33.39 -11.90 -14.22
CA MET A 20 32.90 -10.75 -14.96
C MET A 20 31.55 -10.99 -15.65
N ILE A 21 31.38 -12.17 -16.28
CA ILE A 21 30.12 -12.51 -16.96
C ILE A 21 29.00 -12.67 -15.93
N VAL A 22 29.28 -13.25 -14.75
CA VAL A 22 28.29 -13.44 -13.70
C VAL A 22 27.74 -12.11 -13.19
N ILE A 23 28.61 -11.15 -12.85
CA ILE A 23 28.14 -9.84 -12.40
C ILE A 23 27.43 -9.06 -13.52
N GLY A 24 27.84 -9.27 -14.77
CA GLY A 24 27.16 -8.68 -15.94
C GLY A 24 25.72 -9.17 -16.07
N ILE A 25 25.50 -10.49 -15.98
CA ILE A 25 24.16 -11.07 -16.06
C ILE A 25 23.30 -10.65 -14.86
N ILE A 26 23.85 -10.64 -13.64
CA ILE A 26 23.13 -10.18 -12.44
C ILE A 26 22.72 -8.71 -12.59
N GLY A 27 23.58 -7.85 -13.14
CA GLY A 27 23.28 -6.44 -13.38
C GLY A 27 22.10 -6.24 -14.34
N ILE A 28 22.06 -7.00 -15.44
CA ILE A 28 20.95 -6.94 -16.42
C ILE A 28 19.63 -7.38 -15.76
N LEU A 29 19.65 -8.49 -15.01
CA LEU A 29 18.45 -8.99 -14.32
C LEU A 29 17.96 -7.99 -13.26
N ALA A 30 18.85 -7.41 -12.46
CA ALA A 30 18.50 -6.43 -11.43
C ALA A 30 17.90 -5.14 -12.00
N ALA A 31 18.41 -4.67 -13.16
CA ALA A 31 17.90 -3.48 -13.83
C ALA A 31 16.43 -3.63 -14.28
N ILE A 32 16.03 -4.84 -14.70
CA ILE A 32 14.64 -5.13 -15.10
C ILE A 32 13.76 -5.35 -13.86
N LEU A 33 14.28 -6.00 -12.83
CA LEU A 33 13.51 -6.38 -11.65
C LEU A 33 13.09 -5.17 -10.79
N THR A 34 13.98 -4.18 -10.64
CA THR A 34 13.75 -3.02 -9.76
C THR A 34 12.47 -2.24 -10.10
N PRO A 35 12.22 -1.80 -11.35
CA PRO A 35 11.01 -1.05 -11.68
C PRO A 35 9.73 -1.90 -11.54
N VAL A 36 9.80 -3.21 -11.83
CA VAL A 36 8.66 -4.12 -11.72
C VAL A 36 8.26 -4.33 -10.26
N LEU A 37 9.23 -4.51 -9.37
CA LEU A 37 8.98 -4.67 -7.94
C LEU A 37 8.34 -3.44 -7.31
N MET A 38 8.77 -2.24 -7.73
CA MET A 38 8.17 -1.00 -7.24
C MET A 38 6.69 -0.91 -7.63
N ARG A 39 6.34 -1.18 -8.89
CA ARG A 39 4.95 -1.21 -9.36
C ARG A 39 4.09 -2.24 -8.61
N ALA A 40 4.63 -3.44 -8.39
CA ALA A 40 3.93 -4.48 -7.65
C ALA A 40 3.63 -4.04 -6.20
N ARG A 41 4.59 -3.40 -5.52
CA ARG A 41 4.39 -2.85 -4.17
C ARG A 41 3.32 -1.77 -4.13
N PHE A 42 3.34 -0.82 -5.07
CA PHE A 42 2.32 0.22 -5.13
C PHE A 42 0.90 -0.34 -5.31
N LYS A 43 0.73 -1.36 -6.16
CA LYS A 43 -0.56 -2.04 -6.32
C LYS A 43 -1.03 -2.70 -5.01
N THR A 44 -0.11 -3.32 -4.25
CA THR A 44 -0.45 -3.90 -2.95
C THR A 44 -0.86 -2.83 -1.93
N TYR A 45 -0.15 -1.71 -1.87
CA TYR A 45 -0.50 -0.61 -0.97
C TYR A 45 -1.85 0.01 -1.34
N HIS A 46 -2.12 0.23 -2.63
CA HIS A 46 -3.41 0.74 -3.08
C HIS A 46 -4.57 -0.19 -2.69
N SER A 47 -4.43 -1.49 -2.92
CA SER A 47 -5.45 -2.47 -2.53
C SER A 47 -5.69 -2.50 -1.02
N ALA A 48 -4.63 -2.34 -0.22
CA ALA A 48 -4.74 -2.31 1.24
C ALA A 48 -5.42 -1.02 1.73
N CYS A 49 -5.05 0.16 1.18
CA CYS A 49 -5.69 1.42 1.50
C CYS A 49 -7.19 1.40 1.18
N LEU A 50 -7.57 0.90 0.01
CA LEU A 50 -8.97 0.76 -0.38
C LEU A 50 -9.75 -0.13 0.60
N GLN A 51 -9.14 -1.22 1.07
CA GLN A 51 -9.77 -2.09 2.06
C GLN A 51 -9.96 -1.39 3.41
N ASN A 52 -8.97 -0.62 3.86
CA ASN A 52 -9.05 0.16 5.09
C ASN A 52 -10.15 1.22 5.00
N GLU A 53 -10.23 1.97 3.89
CA GLU A 53 -11.30 2.96 3.65
C GLU A 53 -12.68 2.32 3.65
N ARG A 54 -12.86 1.15 3.01
CA ARG A 54 -14.13 0.41 3.02
C ARG A 54 -14.52 -0.04 4.42
N ASN A 55 -13.57 -0.52 5.22
CA ASN A 55 -13.82 -0.90 6.61
C ASN A 55 -14.28 0.30 7.43
N LEU A 56 -13.63 1.47 7.25
CA LEU A 56 -14.04 2.73 7.90
C LEU A 56 -15.42 3.19 7.45
N ALA A 57 -15.68 3.17 6.14
CA ALA A 57 -16.98 3.56 5.60
C ALA A 57 -18.12 2.68 6.13
N THR A 58 -17.87 1.37 6.23
CA THR A 58 -18.81 0.41 6.85
C THR A 58 -19.05 0.76 8.32
N ALA A 59 -18.01 1.07 9.08
CA ALA A 59 -18.13 1.46 10.49
C ALA A 59 -18.92 2.77 10.67
N LEU A 60 -18.68 3.75 9.80
CA LEU A 60 -19.43 5.02 9.79
C LEU A 60 -20.90 4.83 9.43
N GLN A 61 -21.21 3.95 8.48
CA GLN A 61 -22.61 3.60 8.17
C GLN A 61 -23.28 2.93 9.36
N LEU A 62 -22.61 2.00 10.05
CA LEU A 62 -23.15 1.38 11.25
C LEU A 62 -23.40 2.41 12.36
N TYR A 63 -22.49 3.37 12.53
CA TYR A 63 -22.70 4.48 13.46
C TYR A 63 -23.93 5.31 13.07
N ALA A 64 -24.05 5.69 11.80
CA ALA A 64 -25.16 6.50 11.31
C ALA A 64 -26.51 5.79 11.50
N LEU A 65 -26.57 4.46 11.32
CA LEU A 65 -27.77 3.66 11.57
C LEU A 65 -28.23 3.72 13.04
N GLU A 66 -27.31 3.89 13.99
CA GLU A 66 -27.62 4.02 15.42
C GLU A 66 -27.87 5.47 15.86
N ASN A 67 -27.47 6.47 15.06
CA ASN A 67 -27.46 7.90 15.41
C ASN A 67 -28.24 8.76 14.40
N ASP A 68 -29.46 8.34 14.03
CA ASP A 68 -30.38 9.10 13.18
C ASP A 68 -29.80 9.55 11.81
N ASN A 69 -28.95 8.72 11.21
CA ASN A 69 -28.19 8.99 9.98
C ASN A 69 -27.18 10.15 10.07
N LEU A 70 -26.75 10.50 11.28
CA LEU A 70 -25.70 11.49 11.50
C LEU A 70 -24.34 10.80 11.59
N TYR A 71 -23.34 11.39 10.93
CA TYR A 71 -21.94 10.97 11.06
C TYR A 71 -21.25 11.68 12.24
N PRO A 72 -20.23 11.06 12.85
CA PRO A 72 -19.51 11.64 13.97
C PRO A 72 -18.54 12.72 13.49
N ASP A 73 -18.38 13.77 14.31
CA ASP A 73 -17.42 14.86 14.08
C ASP A 73 -15.96 14.41 14.07
N ASP A 74 -15.66 13.36 14.85
CA ASP A 74 -14.34 12.77 14.95
C ASP A 74 -14.41 11.25 14.68
N LEU A 75 -13.43 10.75 13.92
CA LEU A 75 -13.30 9.32 13.66
C LEU A 75 -12.93 8.53 14.93
N ALA A 76 -12.40 9.17 15.97
CA ALA A 76 -12.14 8.46 17.23
C ALA A 76 -13.43 7.90 17.86
N THR A 77 -14.57 8.56 17.64
CA THR A 77 -15.86 8.17 18.23
C THR A 77 -16.33 6.78 17.81
N ILE A 78 -15.93 6.31 16.62
CA ILE A 78 -16.28 4.96 16.15
C ILE A 78 -15.41 3.85 16.76
N THR A 79 -14.32 4.21 17.43
CA THR A 79 -13.43 3.29 18.15
C THR A 79 -13.63 3.32 19.67
N ASP A 80 -14.44 4.24 20.18
CA ASP A 80 -14.59 4.44 21.62
C ASP A 80 -15.41 3.30 22.30
N PRO A 81 -14.98 2.80 23.47
CA PRO A 81 -15.76 1.86 24.26
C PRO A 81 -17.00 2.54 24.88
N PRO A 82 -18.11 1.82 25.15
CA PRO A 82 -18.19 0.37 25.37
C PRO A 82 -18.60 -0.49 24.15
N ARG A 83 -18.98 0.12 23.01
CA ARG A 83 -19.36 -0.59 21.79
C ARG A 83 -18.70 0.05 20.57
N PRO A 84 -17.46 -0.32 20.24
CA PRO A 84 -16.78 0.21 19.08
C PRO A 84 -17.37 -0.37 17.78
N PHE A 85 -17.55 0.47 16.77
CA PHE A 85 -17.99 0.07 15.44
C PHE A 85 -16.85 -0.53 14.61
N ILE A 86 -15.61 -0.16 14.94
CA ILE A 86 -14.39 -0.75 14.38
C ILE A 86 -13.35 -0.96 15.48
N LYS A 87 -12.57 -2.04 15.39
CA LYS A 87 -11.57 -2.39 16.41
C LYS A 87 -10.44 -1.37 16.53
N ALA A 88 -9.98 -0.87 15.38
CA ALA A 88 -8.93 0.13 15.29
C ALA A 88 -8.98 0.77 13.90
N ILE A 89 -8.56 2.04 13.83
CA ILE A 89 -8.32 2.72 12.57
C ILE A 89 -6.89 2.36 12.16
N GLU A 90 -6.75 1.54 11.12
CA GLU A 90 -5.45 1.16 10.58
C GLU A 90 -4.80 2.37 9.89
N THR A 91 -3.48 2.49 9.99
CA THR A 91 -2.74 3.56 9.31
C THR A 91 -2.61 3.27 7.82
N CYS A 92 -2.41 4.31 7.02
CA CYS A 92 -2.18 4.13 5.59
C CYS A 92 -0.83 3.38 5.37
N PRO A 93 -0.80 2.20 4.72
CA PRO A 93 0.44 1.45 4.49
C PRO A 93 1.44 2.15 3.55
N SER A 94 1.03 3.20 2.84
CA SER A 94 1.91 3.97 1.93
C SER A 94 2.66 5.09 2.62
N THR A 95 2.03 5.78 3.59
CA THR A 95 2.60 6.96 4.27
C THR A 95 2.83 6.74 5.75
N GLY A 96 2.20 5.74 6.35
CA GLY A 96 2.19 5.51 7.80
C GLY A 96 1.39 6.56 8.57
N THR A 97 0.52 7.32 7.90
CA THR A 97 -0.30 8.37 8.52
C THR A 97 -1.76 7.94 8.67
N ASP A 98 -2.44 8.52 9.66
CA ASP A 98 -3.80 8.14 10.04
C ASP A 98 -4.86 8.81 9.16
N TYR A 99 -5.92 8.07 8.83
CA TYR A 99 -7.06 8.56 8.07
C TYR A 99 -7.86 9.65 8.80
N THR A 100 -7.84 9.66 10.14
CA THR A 100 -8.52 10.66 10.99
C THR A 100 -8.14 12.11 10.60
N THR A 101 -6.87 12.34 10.26
CA THR A 101 -6.37 13.68 9.91
C THR A 101 -6.88 14.21 8.56
N LYS A 102 -7.57 13.37 7.80
CA LYS A 102 -8.01 13.60 6.42
C LYS A 102 -9.50 13.35 6.23
N TYR A 103 -10.22 13.22 7.34
CA TYR A 103 -11.66 13.14 7.38
C TYR A 103 -12.28 14.54 7.42
N GLU A 104 -13.26 14.78 6.56
CA GLU A 104 -14.02 16.03 6.51
C GLU A 104 -15.51 15.71 6.39
N ILE A 105 -16.33 16.31 7.25
CA ILE A 105 -17.79 16.26 7.11
C ILE A 105 -18.22 17.29 6.06
N LEU A 106 -19.10 16.86 5.16
CA LEU A 106 -19.74 17.71 4.17
C LEU A 106 -21.20 17.89 4.61
N ASN A 107 -21.73 19.11 4.53
CA ASN A 107 -23.15 19.42 4.75
C ASN A 107 -23.73 18.93 6.10
N ASP A 108 -23.24 19.44 7.23
CA ASP A 108 -23.85 19.28 8.57
C ASP A 108 -24.27 17.81 8.91
N ASN A 109 -23.34 16.87 8.77
CA ASN A 109 -23.41 15.47 9.22
C ASN A 109 -24.19 14.49 8.33
N ALA A 110 -24.61 14.91 7.14
CA ALA A 110 -25.26 14.03 6.16
C ALA A 110 -24.29 13.38 5.16
N ASP A 111 -23.16 14.01 4.88
CA ASP A 111 -22.14 13.52 3.96
C ASP A 111 -20.76 13.51 4.64
N TYR A 112 -19.86 12.61 4.23
CA TYR A 112 -18.48 12.62 4.71
C TYR A 112 -17.48 12.29 3.61
N LEU A 113 -16.25 12.71 3.81
CA LEU A 113 -15.15 12.51 2.89
C LEU A 113 -13.97 11.87 3.63
N ILE A 114 -13.60 10.65 3.24
CA ILE A 114 -12.36 10.00 3.70
C ILE A 114 -11.32 10.19 2.60
N LYS A 115 -10.24 10.89 2.91
CA LYS A 115 -9.09 11.01 2.00
C LYS A 115 -7.95 10.12 2.47
N CYS A 116 -7.48 9.22 1.61
CA CYS A 116 -6.18 8.58 1.83
C CYS A 116 -5.05 9.62 1.74
N PRO A 117 -4.14 9.68 2.73
CA PRO A 117 -3.00 10.59 2.69
C PRO A 117 -1.87 10.17 1.72
N GLY A 118 -1.99 9.03 1.04
CA GLY A 118 -0.91 8.46 0.22
C GLY A 118 -0.88 8.88 -1.25
N ASP A 119 0.34 8.96 -1.81
CA ASP A 119 0.61 9.27 -3.23
C ASP A 119 0.47 8.05 -4.15
N HIS A 120 -0.69 7.40 -4.12
CA HIS A 120 -0.93 6.19 -4.93
C HIS A 120 -1.10 6.50 -6.43
N SER A 121 -1.40 7.74 -6.80
CA SER A 121 -1.59 8.20 -8.19
C SER A 121 -0.32 8.78 -8.83
N VAL A 122 0.62 9.33 -8.04
CA VAL A 122 1.71 10.19 -8.55
C VAL A 122 2.94 9.38 -9.02
N GLN A 123 3.17 8.17 -8.50
CA GLN A 123 4.44 7.44 -8.70
C GLN A 123 4.40 6.34 -9.76
N LEU A 124 3.26 6.11 -10.41
CA LEU A 124 3.16 5.26 -11.61
C LEU A 124 3.55 6.01 -12.90
N GLY A 125 3.69 7.34 -12.84
CA GLY A 125 3.83 8.18 -14.02
C GLY A 125 2.53 8.23 -14.81
N ALA A 126 2.22 9.39 -15.40
CA ALA A 126 0.99 9.64 -16.16
C ALA A 126 0.75 8.69 -17.37
N ALA A 127 1.69 7.79 -17.68
CA ALA A 127 1.61 6.82 -18.78
C ALA A 127 0.95 5.47 -18.43
N LEU A 128 0.50 5.27 -17.18
CA LEU A 128 -0.16 4.03 -16.71
C LEU A 128 -1.58 4.27 -16.17
N CYS A 129 -2.19 5.41 -16.50
CA CYS A 129 -3.61 5.65 -16.26
C CYS A 129 -4.41 4.77 -17.24
N ASP A 130 -4.75 3.55 -16.81
CA ASP A 130 -5.72 2.72 -17.51
C ASP A 130 -7.09 3.42 -17.46
N PRO A 131 -7.82 3.60 -18.59
CA PRO A 131 -9.13 4.27 -18.60
C PRO A 131 -10.20 3.54 -17.77
N GLU A 132 -9.95 2.31 -17.34
CA GLU A 132 -10.84 1.53 -16.46
C GLU A 132 -10.72 1.92 -14.97
N PHE A 133 -9.74 2.77 -14.60
CA PHE A 133 -9.53 3.23 -13.22
C PHE A 133 -9.51 4.77 -13.13
N PRO A 134 -10.65 5.44 -12.87
CA PRO A 134 -10.81 6.90 -12.95
C PRO A 134 -10.10 7.72 -11.85
N GLN A 135 -9.22 7.09 -11.05
CA GLN A 135 -8.75 7.63 -9.77
C GLN A 135 -7.35 8.26 -9.82
N CYS A 136 -6.69 8.27 -10.97
CA CYS A 136 -5.34 8.82 -11.11
C CYS A 136 -5.27 10.35 -11.07
N ALA A 137 -6.40 11.07 -11.00
CA ALA A 137 -6.41 12.52 -11.17
C ALA A 137 -6.30 13.37 -9.88
N SER A 138 -6.50 12.82 -8.67
CA SER A 138 -6.71 13.73 -7.52
C SER A 138 -6.23 13.29 -6.13
N GLY A 139 -5.49 12.19 -5.97
CA GLY A 139 -5.11 11.73 -4.61
C GLY A 139 -6.31 11.45 -3.70
N ILE A 140 -7.49 11.24 -4.29
CA ILE A 140 -8.74 10.88 -3.60
C ILE A 140 -9.04 9.45 -4.04
N ILE A 141 -8.86 8.51 -3.12
CA ILE A 141 -9.09 7.08 -3.36
C ILE A 141 -10.59 6.73 -3.23
N SER A 142 -11.36 7.52 -2.48
CA SER A 142 -12.82 7.43 -2.53
C SER A 142 -13.47 8.70 -1.98
N VAL A 143 -14.45 9.26 -2.70
CA VAL A 143 -15.47 10.11 -2.08
C VAL A 143 -16.62 9.18 -1.77
N TYR A 144 -16.85 8.86 -0.50
CA TYR A 144 -18.00 8.06 -0.12
C TYR A 144 -19.21 8.98 0.08
N ARG A 145 -20.06 9.10 -0.95
CA ARG A 145 -21.37 9.74 -0.79
C ARG A 145 -22.38 8.71 -0.29
N PRO A 146 -23.00 8.91 0.87
CA PRO A 146 -24.10 8.05 1.28
C PRO A 146 -25.28 8.22 0.31
N GLY A 147 -25.64 7.14 -0.40
CA GLY A 147 -26.80 7.11 -1.31
C GLY A 147 -26.50 6.96 -2.81
N GLU A 148 -25.24 6.83 -3.22
CA GLU A 148 -24.83 6.41 -4.58
C GLU A 148 -24.28 4.97 -4.60
#